data_AF-A0A1J4KF88-F1
#
_entry.id   AF-A0A1J4KF88-F1
#
_cell.length_a   1.000
_cell.length_b   1.000
_cell.length_c   1.000
_cell.angle_alpha   90.00
_cell.angle_beta   90.00
_cell.angle_gamma   90.00
#
_symmetry.space_group_name_H-M   'P 1'
#
loop_
_entity.id
_entity.type
_entity.pdbx_description
1 polymer ?
#
loop_
_entity_poly.entity_id
_entity_poly.type
_entity_poly.pdbx_seq_one_letter_code
_entity_poly.pdbx_strand_id
1 'polypeptide(L)'
;MSILPYAEKMIVDASSVQTPVAKNLEALRKFDAQLRNSFKIQIERNKKYRPPKPTSVIVHFRPLMRVLTAYLEEIQENYFENIKKNTKTVVEGNIALIQFLQANTDKTVNPDQYVKASINYMQSTPEIKKFTWLKVAVENKVTALVKAHGSKNINKMAVVTLKQAFTKFDEKEKYIPVNPFESVLPHYLNNSPKYSKMIDSIVEQITQQSVQSSMVTIAELTDSIKDSLLDKKEAEGHRFVVYYALVRYLFSQAYIERPILAANGKANLLFLEKCQIFQKATVGSLALPASIKKTCPANAPVRTIFREPHMKALNAISFLTNPIDIMIRINRARILITKFFNDVAEKDVKILFTILIALNPPLNAISIALFLQKWGDMKMNNMMAISKDMFVAGVQLIYQLDDEDEYEEEEDENEE
;
A
#
# COMPACT_ATOMS: atom_id res chain seq x y z
N MET A 1 -37.36 -46.06 6.01
CA MET A 1 -36.12 -45.65 6.71
C MET A 1 -35.32 -46.90 6.97
N SER A 2 -34.01 -46.91 6.73
CA SER A 2 -33.14 -48.06 7.01
C SER A 2 -32.34 -47.82 8.29
N ILE A 3 -32.04 -48.89 9.02
CA ILE A 3 -31.06 -48.85 10.11
C ILE A 3 -29.70 -48.52 9.48
N LEU A 4 -28.87 -47.75 10.19
CA LEU A 4 -27.54 -47.41 9.67
C LEU A 4 -26.63 -48.65 9.69
N PRO A 5 -25.74 -48.84 8.70
CA PRO A 5 -24.92 -50.06 8.62
C PRO A 5 -24.05 -50.35 9.85
N TYR A 6 -23.59 -49.30 10.55
CA TYR A 6 -22.83 -49.50 11.80
C TYR A 6 -23.73 -49.92 12.96
N ALA A 7 -25.01 -49.52 12.93
CA ALA A 7 -25.99 -49.82 13.96
C ALA A 7 -26.47 -51.28 13.83
N GLU A 8 -26.64 -51.77 12.60
CA GLU A 8 -26.96 -53.18 12.34
C GLU A 8 -25.94 -54.13 12.97
N LYS A 9 -24.65 -53.80 12.89
CA LYS A 9 -23.55 -54.57 13.50
C LYS A 9 -23.56 -54.55 15.03
N MET A 10 -24.34 -53.67 15.65
CA MET A 10 -24.42 -53.50 17.09
C MET A 10 -25.69 -54.12 17.69
N ILE A 11 -26.58 -54.66 16.86
CA ILE A 11 -27.76 -55.38 17.31
C ILE A 11 -27.31 -56.73 17.88
N VAL A 12 -27.69 -56.99 19.12
CA VAL A 12 -27.37 -58.22 19.87
C VAL A 12 -28.63 -58.80 20.50
N ASP A 13 -28.57 -60.06 20.93
CA ASP A 13 -29.67 -60.68 21.66
C ASP A 13 -29.85 -60.02 23.03
N ALA A 14 -31.09 -59.78 23.44
CA ALA A 14 -31.41 -59.16 24.72
C ALA A 14 -30.86 -59.95 25.92
N SER A 15 -30.71 -61.28 25.79
CA SER A 15 -30.10 -62.17 26.79
C SER A 15 -28.61 -61.92 27.00
N SER A 16 -27.92 -61.32 26.02
CA SER A 16 -26.48 -61.05 26.08
C SER A 16 -26.11 -59.76 26.81
N VAL A 17 -27.12 -58.96 27.22
CA VAL A 17 -26.92 -57.64 27.83
C VAL A 17 -27.59 -57.58 29.20
N GLN A 18 -26.87 -57.07 30.20
CA GLN A 18 -27.41 -56.94 31.57
C GLN A 18 -28.51 -55.88 31.72
N THR A 19 -28.64 -54.95 30.77
CA THR A 19 -29.55 -53.82 30.87
C THR A 19 -30.90 -54.13 30.20
N PRO A 20 -32.04 -53.87 30.85
CA PRO A 20 -33.35 -54.11 30.24
C PRO A 20 -33.54 -53.33 28.93
N VAL A 21 -34.16 -53.97 27.93
CA VAL A 21 -34.43 -53.39 26.61
C VAL A 21 -35.15 -52.03 26.69
N ALA A 22 -36.11 -51.89 27.61
CA ALA A 22 -36.83 -50.64 27.83
C ALA A 22 -35.92 -49.46 28.22
N LYS A 23 -34.91 -49.72 29.07
CA LYS A 23 -33.94 -48.70 29.50
C LYS A 23 -32.98 -48.33 28.36
N ASN A 24 -32.59 -49.30 27.53
CA ASN A 24 -31.81 -49.04 26.32
C ASN A 24 -32.59 -48.18 25.32
N LEU A 25 -33.87 -48.48 25.09
CA LEU A 25 -34.75 -47.67 24.23
C LEU A 25 -34.90 -46.23 24.74
N GLU A 26 -35.05 -46.04 26.05
CA GLU A 26 -35.11 -44.71 26.66
C GLU A 26 -33.80 -43.93 26.45
N ALA A 27 -32.64 -44.59 26.60
CA ALA A 27 -31.35 -43.99 26.32
C ALA A 27 -31.21 -43.53 24.86
N LEU A 28 -31.67 -44.34 23.90
CA LEU A 28 -31.68 -43.96 22.47
C LEU A 28 -32.58 -42.77 22.17
N ARG A 29 -33.75 -42.68 22.81
CA ARG A 29 -34.66 -41.52 22.70
C ARG A 29 -34.04 -40.26 23.29
N LYS A 30 -33.38 -40.39 24.45
CA LYS A 30 -32.65 -39.28 25.09
C LYS A 30 -31.52 -38.78 24.20
N PHE A 31 -30.79 -39.69 23.55
CA PHE A 31 -29.75 -39.34 22.58
C PHE A 31 -30.30 -38.57 21.36
N ASP A 32 -31.45 -38.99 20.81
CA ASP A 32 -32.12 -38.25 19.72
C ASP A 32 -32.43 -36.79 20.12
N ALA A 33 -33.02 -36.61 21.30
CA ALA A 33 -33.34 -35.30 21.85
C ALA A 33 -32.08 -34.43 22.04
N GLN A 34 -30.99 -35.05 22.53
CA GLN A 34 -29.69 -34.38 22.69
C GLN A 34 -29.10 -33.94 21.35
N LEU A 35 -29.12 -34.79 20.32
CA LEU A 35 -28.64 -34.44 18.97
C LEU A 35 -29.41 -33.25 18.39
N ARG A 36 -30.74 -33.28 18.47
CA ARG A 36 -31.59 -32.19 17.98
C ARG A 36 -31.32 -30.88 18.72
N ASN A 37 -31.17 -30.94 20.04
CA ASN A 37 -30.87 -29.76 20.85
C ASN A 37 -29.47 -29.19 20.55
N SER A 38 -28.46 -30.06 20.47
CA SER A 38 -27.08 -29.69 20.10
C SER A 38 -27.05 -28.99 18.74
N PHE A 39 -27.76 -29.55 17.76
CA PHE A 39 -27.84 -28.98 16.42
C PHE A 39 -28.53 -27.59 16.42
N LYS A 40 -29.63 -27.42 17.17
CA LYS A 40 -30.27 -26.10 17.35
C LYS A 40 -29.30 -25.07 17.95
N ILE A 41 -28.54 -25.43 18.98
CA ILE A 41 -27.53 -24.55 19.59
C ILE A 41 -26.45 -24.16 18.58
N GLN A 42 -25.99 -25.12 17.76
CA GLN A 42 -24.98 -24.83 16.73
C GLN A 42 -25.51 -23.89 15.65
N ILE A 43 -26.77 -24.04 15.20
CA ILE A 43 -27.42 -23.10 14.27
C ILE A 43 -27.38 -21.68 14.83
N GLU A 44 -27.79 -21.50 16.08
CA GLU A 44 -27.83 -20.17 16.71
C GLU A 44 -26.43 -19.59 16.90
N ARG A 45 -25.42 -20.41 17.19
CA ARG A 45 -24.02 -19.98 17.21
C ARG A 45 -23.53 -19.55 15.83
N ASN A 46 -23.89 -20.27 14.77
CA ASN A 46 -23.51 -19.92 13.40
C ASN A 46 -24.10 -18.57 12.98
N LYS A 47 -25.41 -18.39 13.22
CA LYS A 47 -26.12 -17.14 12.89
C LYS A 47 -25.49 -15.92 13.56
N LYS A 48 -24.91 -16.10 14.76
CA LYS A 48 -24.23 -15.06 15.53
C LYS A 48 -22.77 -14.86 15.15
N TYR A 49 -22.14 -15.83 14.49
CA TYR A 49 -20.76 -15.68 14.05
C TYR A 49 -20.66 -14.54 13.04
N ARG A 50 -19.65 -13.71 13.22
CA ARG A 50 -19.31 -12.63 12.29
C ARG A 50 -17.79 -12.66 12.12
N PRO A 51 -17.28 -12.84 10.88
CA PRO A 51 -15.85 -12.75 10.65
C PRO A 51 -15.37 -11.32 10.97
N PRO A 52 -14.08 -11.13 11.28
CA PRO A 52 -13.55 -9.80 11.54
C PRO A 52 -13.73 -8.91 10.29
N LYS A 53 -14.14 -7.65 10.50
CA LYS A 53 -14.39 -6.73 9.39
C LYS A 53 -13.09 -6.42 8.63
N PRO A 54 -13.14 -6.16 7.31
CA PRO A 54 -11.96 -5.70 6.55
C PRO A 54 -11.25 -4.49 7.18
N THR A 55 -12.00 -3.60 7.83
CA THR A 55 -11.45 -2.43 8.55
C THR A 55 -10.65 -2.78 9.80
N SER A 56 -10.56 -4.07 10.17
CA SER A 56 -9.72 -4.57 11.26
C SER A 56 -8.25 -4.64 10.87
N VAL A 57 -7.92 -4.50 9.58
CA VAL A 57 -6.55 -4.40 9.05
C VAL A 57 -6.34 -3.07 8.30
N ILE A 58 -5.08 -2.68 8.11
CA ILE A 58 -4.72 -1.49 7.31
C ILE A 58 -5.15 -1.64 5.84
N VAL A 59 -5.32 -0.50 5.13
CA VAL A 59 -6.00 -0.44 3.82
C VAL A 59 -5.45 -1.44 2.80
N HIS A 60 -4.13 -1.61 2.75
CA HIS A 60 -3.43 -2.47 1.79
C HIS A 60 -3.87 -3.94 1.90
N PHE A 61 -4.18 -4.41 3.11
CA PHE A 61 -4.60 -5.79 3.36
C PHE A 61 -6.13 -5.97 3.33
N ARG A 62 -6.92 -4.90 3.14
CA ARG A 62 -8.38 -4.99 3.08
C ARG A 62 -8.88 -5.88 1.93
N PRO A 63 -8.32 -5.83 0.70
CA PRO A 63 -8.75 -6.73 -0.37
C PRO A 63 -8.54 -8.21 -0.03
N LEU A 64 -7.34 -8.56 0.47
CA LEU A 64 -7.04 -9.92 0.93
C LEU A 64 -7.97 -10.34 2.07
N MET A 65 -8.22 -9.46 3.03
CA MET A 65 -9.13 -9.71 4.14
C MET A 65 -10.55 -9.99 3.63
N ARG A 66 -11.08 -9.21 2.68
CA ARG A 66 -12.40 -9.44 2.07
C ARG A 66 -12.51 -10.84 1.46
N VAL A 67 -11.49 -11.25 0.71
CA VAL A 67 -11.45 -12.58 0.07
C VAL A 67 -11.44 -13.67 1.13
N LEU A 68 -10.57 -13.56 2.14
CA LEU A 68 -10.50 -14.56 3.22
C LEU A 68 -11.78 -14.64 4.04
N THR A 69 -12.43 -13.51 4.33
CA THR A 69 -13.68 -13.49 5.11
C THR A 69 -14.86 -14.04 4.30
N ALA A 70 -14.97 -13.69 3.01
CA ALA A 70 -16.01 -14.24 2.14
C ALA A 70 -15.84 -15.77 1.97
N TYR A 71 -14.59 -16.23 1.78
CA TYR A 71 -14.31 -17.66 1.70
C TYR A 71 -14.58 -18.39 3.02
N LEU A 72 -14.34 -17.73 4.16
CA LEU A 72 -14.67 -18.29 5.48
C LEU A 72 -16.18 -18.43 5.67
N GLU A 73 -16.98 -17.47 5.20
CA GLU A 73 -18.45 -17.55 5.24
C GLU A 73 -18.94 -18.73 4.39
N GLU A 74 -18.43 -18.90 3.17
CA GLU A 74 -18.75 -20.04 2.31
C GLU A 74 -18.37 -21.39 2.95
N ILE A 75 -17.17 -21.49 3.55
CA ILE A 75 -16.74 -22.69 4.28
C ILE A 75 -17.70 -22.99 5.43
N GLN A 76 -18.14 -21.96 6.17
CA GLN A 76 -19.04 -22.13 7.29
C GLN A 76 -20.41 -22.62 6.85
N GLU A 77 -21.00 -22.02 5.81
CA GLU A 77 -22.28 -22.47 5.25
C GLU A 77 -22.22 -23.94 4.84
N ASN A 78 -21.19 -24.32 4.09
CA ASN A 78 -20.99 -25.69 3.65
C ASN A 78 -20.74 -26.67 4.81
N TYR A 79 -19.94 -26.26 5.81
CA TYR A 79 -19.73 -27.04 7.03
C TYR A 79 -21.06 -27.32 7.74
N PHE A 80 -21.90 -26.30 7.88
CA PHE A 80 -23.18 -26.40 8.56
C PHE A 80 -24.20 -27.24 7.81
N GLU A 81 -24.30 -27.12 6.48
CA GLU A 81 -25.18 -27.98 5.68
C GLU A 81 -24.75 -29.46 5.75
N ASN A 82 -23.45 -29.75 5.81
CA ASN A 82 -22.97 -31.13 6.01
C ASN A 82 -23.29 -31.66 7.41
N ILE A 83 -23.13 -30.84 8.46
CA ILE A 83 -23.56 -31.22 9.83
C ILE A 83 -25.06 -31.50 9.87
N LYS A 84 -25.87 -30.64 9.23
CA LYS A 84 -27.33 -30.78 9.15
C LYS A 84 -27.73 -32.08 8.48
N LYS A 85 -27.13 -32.38 7.31
CA LYS A 85 -27.35 -33.63 6.56
C LYS A 85 -26.98 -34.86 7.39
N ASN A 86 -25.82 -34.83 8.05
CA ASN A 86 -25.35 -35.95 8.86
C ASN A 86 -26.18 -36.14 10.13
N THR A 87 -26.56 -35.06 10.81
CA THR A 87 -27.45 -35.11 11.98
C THR A 87 -28.80 -35.69 11.59
N LYS A 88 -29.39 -35.25 10.48
CA LYS A 88 -30.64 -35.79 9.96
C LYS A 88 -30.54 -37.30 9.69
N THR A 89 -29.44 -37.72 9.04
CA THR A 89 -29.18 -39.14 8.75
C THR A 89 -29.10 -39.99 10.02
N VAL A 90 -28.38 -39.52 11.05
CA VAL A 90 -28.26 -40.22 12.34
C VAL A 90 -29.60 -40.27 13.08
N VAL A 91 -30.36 -39.18 13.07
CA VAL A 91 -31.69 -39.11 13.67
C VAL A 91 -32.65 -40.11 13.00
N GLU A 92 -32.71 -40.14 11.67
CA GLU A 92 -33.56 -41.06 10.91
C GLU A 92 -33.15 -42.53 11.14
N GLY A 93 -31.84 -42.80 11.16
CA GLY A 93 -31.29 -44.12 11.49
C GLY A 93 -31.62 -44.55 12.92
N ASN A 94 -31.58 -43.63 13.88
CA ASN A 94 -31.92 -43.90 15.27
C ASN A 94 -33.42 -44.19 15.44
N ILE A 95 -34.29 -43.47 14.72
CA ILE A 95 -35.73 -43.73 14.68
C ILE A 95 -35.99 -45.14 14.11
N ALA A 96 -35.34 -45.49 13.00
CA ALA A 96 -35.47 -46.82 12.40
C ALA A 96 -35.00 -47.94 13.36
N LEU A 97 -33.88 -47.72 14.06
CA LEU A 97 -33.38 -48.66 15.06
C LEU A 97 -34.38 -48.82 16.23
N ILE A 98 -34.90 -47.72 16.76
CA ILE A 98 -35.91 -47.76 17.83
C ILE A 98 -37.14 -48.55 17.39
N GLN A 99 -37.67 -48.30 16.18
CA GLN A 99 -38.82 -49.02 15.63
C GLN A 99 -38.54 -50.51 15.48
N PHE A 100 -37.36 -50.87 14.99
CA PHE A 100 -36.93 -52.27 14.87
C PHE A 100 -36.87 -52.97 16.23
N LEU A 101 -36.24 -52.34 17.22
CA LEU A 101 -36.11 -52.90 18.57
C LEU A 101 -37.46 -53.00 19.30
N GLN A 102 -38.41 -52.13 18.99
CA GLN A 102 -39.79 -52.24 19.50
C GLN A 102 -40.56 -53.41 18.88
N ALA A 103 -40.29 -53.74 17.62
CA ALA A 103 -40.90 -54.87 16.93
C ALA A 103 -40.24 -56.23 17.26
N ASN A 104 -38.97 -56.22 17.70
CA ASN A 104 -38.17 -57.42 18.00
C ASN A 104 -37.67 -57.36 19.44
N THR A 105 -38.52 -57.74 20.40
CA THR A 105 -38.25 -57.61 21.84
C THR A 105 -37.12 -58.51 22.35
N ASP A 106 -36.72 -59.51 21.57
CA ASP A 106 -35.58 -60.39 21.81
C ASP A 106 -34.24 -59.75 21.39
N LYS A 107 -34.25 -58.56 20.78
CA LYS A 107 -33.05 -57.84 20.32
C LYS A 107 -32.83 -56.54 21.12
N THR A 108 -31.57 -56.11 21.20
CA THR A 108 -31.19 -54.84 21.83
C THR A 108 -29.87 -54.31 21.27
N VAL A 109 -29.42 -53.15 21.78
CA VAL A 109 -28.10 -52.55 21.51
C VAL A 109 -27.48 -52.06 22.81
N ASN A 110 -26.16 -51.95 22.87
CA ASN A 110 -25.46 -51.19 23.92
C ASN A 110 -25.54 -49.68 23.59
N PRO A 111 -26.28 -48.86 24.38
CA PRO A 111 -26.49 -47.45 24.03
C PRO A 111 -25.20 -46.64 23.97
N ASP A 112 -24.25 -46.88 24.87
CA ASP A 112 -23.01 -46.10 24.94
C ASP A 112 -22.12 -46.36 23.70
N GLN A 113 -22.00 -47.63 23.30
CA GLN A 113 -21.28 -47.99 22.08
C GLN A 113 -21.95 -47.41 20.83
N TYR A 114 -23.28 -47.46 20.77
CA TYR A 114 -24.07 -46.90 19.68
C TYR A 114 -23.92 -45.37 19.58
N VAL A 115 -24.01 -44.66 20.71
CA VAL A 115 -23.80 -43.21 20.77
C VAL A 115 -22.41 -42.85 20.27
N LYS A 116 -21.37 -43.56 20.75
CA LYS A 116 -19.99 -43.33 20.32
C LYS A 116 -19.81 -43.58 18.82
N ALA A 117 -20.38 -44.65 18.28
CA ALA A 117 -20.33 -44.94 16.85
C ALA A 117 -21.08 -43.89 16.01
N SER A 118 -22.22 -43.41 16.49
CA SER A 118 -23.01 -42.37 15.82
C SER A 118 -22.27 -41.04 15.76
N ILE A 119 -21.62 -40.64 16.87
CA ILE A 119 -20.76 -39.44 16.90
C ILE A 119 -19.56 -39.60 15.97
N ASN A 120 -18.90 -40.76 16.01
CA ASN A 120 -17.77 -41.06 15.13
C ASN A 120 -18.18 -41.04 13.65
N TYR A 121 -19.35 -41.58 13.29
CA TYR A 121 -19.87 -41.55 11.93
C TYR A 121 -20.03 -40.10 11.43
N MET A 122 -20.66 -39.23 12.23
CA MET A 122 -20.80 -37.81 11.89
C MET A 122 -19.42 -37.15 11.70
N GLN A 123 -18.49 -37.35 12.63
CA GLN A 123 -17.17 -36.71 12.58
C GLN A 123 -16.22 -37.29 11.54
N SER A 124 -16.41 -38.55 11.15
CA SER A 124 -15.52 -39.25 10.23
C SER A 124 -15.81 -39.00 8.75
N THR A 125 -16.97 -38.38 8.46
CA THR A 125 -17.41 -38.03 7.11
C THR A 125 -16.35 -37.13 6.44
N PRO A 126 -15.85 -37.48 5.23
CA PRO A 126 -14.78 -36.74 4.55
C PRO A 126 -15.05 -35.24 4.41
N GLU A 127 -16.29 -34.87 4.13
CA GLU A 127 -16.73 -33.49 3.96
C GLU A 127 -16.59 -32.70 5.27
N ILE A 128 -17.03 -33.27 6.40
CA ILE A 128 -16.91 -32.60 7.71
C ILE A 128 -15.44 -32.43 8.08
N LYS A 129 -14.59 -33.43 7.84
CA LYS A 129 -13.14 -33.31 8.05
C LYS A 129 -12.51 -32.21 7.20
N LYS A 130 -12.84 -32.18 5.91
CA LYS A 130 -12.36 -31.16 4.95
C LYS A 130 -12.76 -29.76 5.42
N PHE A 131 -14.04 -29.52 5.70
CA PHE A 131 -14.50 -28.20 6.10
C PHE A 131 -14.04 -27.77 7.49
N THR A 132 -13.88 -28.71 8.43
CA THR A 132 -13.25 -28.44 9.73
C THR A 132 -11.82 -27.92 9.55
N TRP A 133 -11.02 -28.62 8.73
CA TRP A 133 -9.65 -28.21 8.46
C TRP A 133 -9.59 -26.85 7.75
N LEU A 134 -10.39 -26.66 6.70
CA LEU A 134 -10.46 -25.40 5.95
C LEU A 134 -10.83 -24.23 6.85
N LYS A 135 -11.85 -24.40 7.69
CA LYS A 135 -12.29 -23.38 8.65
C LYS A 135 -11.14 -22.96 9.57
N VAL A 136 -10.48 -23.91 10.20
CA VAL A 136 -9.35 -23.65 11.12
C VAL A 136 -8.19 -22.96 10.38
N ALA A 137 -7.84 -23.41 9.18
CA ALA A 137 -6.76 -22.83 8.40
C ALA A 137 -7.03 -21.36 8.03
N VAL A 138 -8.24 -21.05 7.57
CA VAL A 138 -8.63 -19.68 7.20
C VAL A 138 -8.78 -18.79 8.44
N GLU A 139 -9.38 -19.28 9.53
CA GLU A 139 -9.46 -18.55 10.81
C GLU A 139 -8.07 -18.17 11.36
N ASN A 140 -7.11 -19.10 11.29
CA ASN A 140 -5.73 -18.85 11.69
C ASN A 140 -5.07 -17.78 10.81
N LYS A 141 -5.28 -17.83 9.49
CA LYS A 141 -4.73 -16.84 8.55
C LYS A 141 -5.31 -15.45 8.79
N VAL A 142 -6.63 -15.36 8.99
CA VAL A 142 -7.34 -14.12 9.32
C VAL A 142 -6.81 -13.54 10.63
N THR A 143 -6.67 -14.38 11.67
CA THR A 143 -6.15 -13.95 12.99
C THR A 143 -4.71 -13.44 12.89
N ALA A 144 -3.85 -14.14 12.14
CA ALA A 144 -2.48 -13.71 11.90
C ALA A 144 -2.41 -12.36 11.19
N LEU A 145 -3.27 -12.13 10.19
CA LEU A 145 -3.35 -10.88 9.45
C LEU A 145 -3.76 -9.71 10.35
N VAL A 146 -4.80 -9.90 11.18
CA VAL A 146 -5.26 -8.89 12.15
C VAL A 146 -4.20 -8.59 13.21
N LYS A 147 -3.47 -9.61 13.67
CA LYS A 147 -2.39 -9.42 14.65
C LYS A 147 -1.21 -8.63 14.06
N ALA A 148 -0.78 -8.98 12.84
CA ALA A 148 0.38 -8.36 12.20
C ALA A 148 0.09 -6.98 11.63
N HIS A 149 -1.12 -6.76 11.10
CA HIS A 149 -1.48 -5.57 10.33
C HIS A 149 -2.75 -4.89 10.83
N GLY A 150 -3.03 -5.05 12.13
CA GLY A 150 -4.23 -4.53 12.76
C GLY A 150 -4.35 -3.01 12.62
N SER A 151 -5.52 -2.53 12.20
CA SER A 151 -5.79 -1.09 12.04
C SER A 151 -5.63 -0.31 13.33
N LYS A 152 -5.90 -0.93 14.49
CA LYS A 152 -5.69 -0.34 15.83
C LYS A 152 -4.21 -0.01 16.11
N ASN A 153 -3.26 -0.61 15.39
CA ASN A 153 -1.83 -0.35 15.57
C ASN A 153 -1.31 0.76 14.66
N ILE A 154 -2.13 1.35 13.77
CA ILE A 154 -1.65 2.30 12.77
C ILE A 154 -1.01 3.54 13.40
N ASN A 155 -1.61 4.08 14.47
CA ASN A 155 -1.06 5.23 15.19
C ASN A 155 0.29 4.89 15.80
N LYS A 156 0.39 3.72 16.46
CA LYS A 156 1.66 3.25 17.05
C LYS A 156 2.73 3.05 15.97
N MET A 157 2.37 2.45 14.83
CA MET A 157 3.29 2.27 13.71
C MET A 157 3.73 3.60 13.13
N ALA A 158 2.82 4.56 12.96
CA ALA A 158 3.12 5.91 12.49
C ALA A 158 4.12 6.60 13.42
N VAL A 159 3.90 6.55 14.74
CA VAL A 159 4.84 7.11 15.73
C VAL A 159 6.22 6.45 15.66
N VAL A 160 6.27 5.11 15.67
CA VAL A 160 7.55 4.37 15.65
C VAL A 160 8.33 4.67 14.38
N THR A 161 7.68 4.62 13.22
CA THR A 161 8.34 4.87 11.93
C THR A 161 8.70 6.33 11.74
N LEU A 162 7.91 7.28 12.25
CA LEU A 162 8.25 8.72 12.28
C LEU A 162 9.53 8.98 13.08
N LYS A 163 9.63 8.42 14.31
CA LYS A 163 10.83 8.56 15.15
C LYS A 163 12.06 7.93 14.50
N GLN A 164 11.90 6.77 13.86
CA GLN A 164 12.97 6.13 13.10
C GLN A 164 13.41 6.97 11.90
N ALA A 165 12.47 7.53 11.14
CA ALA A 165 12.74 8.39 9.99
C ALA A 165 13.53 9.63 10.40
N PHE A 166 13.19 10.25 11.53
CA PHE A 166 13.90 11.43 12.06
C PHE A 166 15.40 11.20 12.28
N THR A 167 15.84 9.98 12.62
CA THR A 167 17.27 9.65 12.76
C THR A 167 18.08 9.81 11.46
N LYS A 168 17.41 9.88 10.31
CA LYS A 168 18.02 10.08 8.99
C LYS A 168 17.87 11.52 8.46
N PHE A 169 17.35 12.44 9.28
CA PHE A 169 17.19 13.83 8.89
C PHE A 169 18.55 14.52 8.78
N ASP A 170 18.85 15.06 7.60
CA ASP A 170 20.04 15.87 7.38
C ASP A 170 19.73 17.33 7.74
N GLU A 171 20.30 17.79 8.85
CA GLU A 171 20.05 19.15 9.33
C GLU A 171 20.64 20.23 8.41
N LYS A 172 21.73 19.93 7.70
CA LYS A 172 22.40 20.87 6.81
C LYS A 172 21.62 21.04 5.51
N GLU A 173 21.17 19.94 4.92
CA GLU A 173 20.32 19.99 3.71
C GLU A 173 18.84 20.29 4.05
N LYS A 174 18.45 20.19 5.32
CA LYS A 174 17.06 20.18 5.79
C LYS A 174 16.22 19.17 5.01
N TYR A 175 16.79 17.98 4.77
CA TYR A 175 16.23 16.97 3.87
C TYR A 175 16.12 15.61 4.55
N ILE A 176 15.14 14.82 4.12
CA ILE A 176 14.98 13.42 4.53
C ILE A 176 14.78 12.53 3.31
N PRO A 177 15.58 11.45 3.13
CA PRO A 177 15.35 10.50 2.06
C PRO A 177 14.07 9.69 2.29
N VAL A 178 13.64 8.96 1.25
CA VAL A 178 12.52 8.03 1.33
C VAL A 178 12.69 7.08 2.51
N ASN A 179 11.64 6.90 3.31
CA ASN A 179 11.71 6.16 4.56
C ASN A 179 10.40 5.40 4.88
N PRO A 180 10.42 4.45 5.84
CA PRO A 180 9.25 3.61 6.13
C PRO A 180 8.00 4.36 6.60
N PHE A 181 8.13 5.57 7.18
CA PHE A 181 6.97 6.36 7.59
C PHE A 181 6.10 6.73 6.39
N GLU A 182 6.68 6.94 5.21
CA GLU A 182 5.96 7.27 3.98
C GLU A 182 5.03 6.14 3.52
N SER A 183 5.34 4.89 3.86
CA SER A 183 4.45 3.76 3.57
C SER A 183 3.31 3.63 4.60
N VAL A 184 3.51 4.15 5.82
CA VAL A 184 2.53 4.09 6.90
C VAL A 184 1.59 5.30 6.88
N LEU A 185 2.10 6.48 6.50
CA LEU A 185 1.37 7.73 6.52
C LEU A 185 0.06 7.69 5.71
N PRO A 186 0.01 7.22 4.44
CA PRO A 186 -1.24 7.14 3.68
C PRO A 186 -2.31 6.32 4.41
N HIS A 187 -1.91 5.22 5.05
CA HIS A 187 -2.83 4.38 5.83
C HIS A 187 -3.31 5.07 7.10
N TYR A 188 -2.44 5.81 7.78
CA TYR A 188 -2.81 6.63 8.93
C TYR A 188 -3.84 7.69 8.54
N LEU A 189 -3.60 8.42 7.45
CA LEU A 189 -4.48 9.48 6.98
C LEU A 189 -5.83 8.94 6.49
N ASN A 190 -5.82 7.88 5.67
CA ASN A 190 -7.05 7.29 5.12
C ASN A 190 -7.89 6.53 6.16
N ASN A 191 -7.33 6.21 7.33
CA ASN A 191 -8.09 5.66 8.45
C ASN A 191 -8.79 6.73 9.29
N SER A 192 -8.43 8.00 9.12
CA SER A 192 -9.02 9.14 9.83
C SER A 192 -9.99 9.89 8.91
N PRO A 193 -11.31 9.88 9.19
CA PRO A 193 -12.29 10.62 8.39
C PRO A 193 -11.98 12.12 8.28
N LYS A 194 -11.32 12.69 9.31
CA LYS A 194 -10.87 14.08 9.33
C LYS A 194 -9.84 14.36 8.22
N TYR A 195 -8.83 13.50 8.10
CA TYR A 195 -7.71 13.73 7.19
C TYR A 195 -8.04 13.35 5.74
N SER A 196 -8.85 12.30 5.53
CA SER A 196 -9.22 11.87 4.17
C SER A 196 -9.81 13.01 3.35
N LYS A 197 -10.79 13.75 3.89
CA LYS A 197 -11.41 14.88 3.18
C LYS A 197 -10.43 16.03 2.90
N MET A 198 -9.51 16.28 3.84
CA MET A 198 -8.47 17.31 3.66
C MET A 198 -7.49 16.91 2.55
N ILE A 199 -7.12 15.63 2.47
CA ILE A 199 -6.25 15.12 1.39
C ILE A 199 -6.92 15.36 0.04
N ASP A 200 -8.16 14.91 -0.14
CA ASP A 200 -8.86 15.01 -1.43
C ASP A 200 -8.91 16.47 -1.90
N SER A 201 -9.23 17.39 -0.99
CA SER A 201 -9.24 18.84 -1.29
C SER A 201 -7.85 19.39 -1.64
N ILE A 202 -6.79 18.98 -0.95
CA ILE A 202 -5.43 19.45 -1.28
C ILE A 202 -4.97 18.87 -2.62
N VAL A 203 -5.27 17.61 -2.90
CA VAL A 203 -4.96 16.96 -4.18
C VAL A 203 -5.64 17.72 -5.32
N GLU A 204 -6.92 18.04 -5.18
CA GLU A 204 -7.66 18.86 -6.14
C GLU A 204 -7.01 20.24 -6.35
N GLN A 205 -6.62 20.92 -5.27
CA GLN A 205 -5.93 22.21 -5.37
C GLN A 205 -4.58 22.10 -6.10
N ILE A 206 -3.82 21.02 -5.88
CA ILE A 206 -2.56 20.78 -6.60
C ILE A 206 -2.84 20.53 -8.08
N THR A 207 -3.86 19.73 -8.40
CA THR A 207 -4.31 19.44 -9.77
C THR A 207 -4.78 20.72 -10.50
N GLN A 208 -5.48 21.62 -9.80
CA GLN A 208 -5.88 22.95 -10.27
C GLN A 208 -4.75 23.98 -10.20
N GLN A 209 -3.56 23.57 -9.75
CA GLN A 209 -2.37 24.39 -9.64
C GLN A 209 -2.50 25.65 -8.75
N SER A 210 -3.32 25.58 -7.69
CA SER A 210 -3.53 26.64 -6.70
C SER A 210 -2.42 26.66 -5.62
N VAL A 211 -1.21 27.07 -6.00
CA VAL A 211 0.03 26.94 -5.21
C VAL A 211 -0.06 27.45 -3.77
N GLN A 212 -0.40 28.73 -3.57
CA GLN A 212 -0.34 29.37 -2.24
C GLN A 212 -1.30 28.70 -1.26
N SER A 213 -2.54 28.45 -1.69
CA SER A 213 -3.55 27.73 -0.90
C SER A 213 -3.05 26.35 -0.52
N SER A 214 -2.53 25.58 -1.49
CA SER A 214 -1.98 24.24 -1.22
C SER A 214 -0.83 24.28 -0.23
N MET A 215 0.11 25.22 -0.35
CA MET A 215 1.26 25.33 0.56
C MET A 215 0.82 25.60 2.01
N VAL A 216 -0.12 26.51 2.21
CA VAL A 216 -0.69 26.82 3.54
C VAL A 216 -1.39 25.59 4.11
N THR A 217 -2.29 24.96 3.35
CA THR A 217 -3.06 23.81 3.84
C THR A 217 -2.16 22.59 4.12
N ILE A 218 -1.11 22.35 3.32
CA ILE A 218 -0.12 21.30 3.60
C ILE A 218 0.64 21.58 4.89
N ALA A 219 1.03 22.83 5.14
CA ALA A 219 1.73 23.21 6.37
C ALA A 219 0.83 23.00 7.61
N GLU A 220 -0.42 23.46 7.56
CA GLU A 220 -1.39 23.26 8.64
C GLU A 220 -1.70 21.78 8.89
N LEU A 221 -1.88 21.00 7.81
CA LEU A 221 -2.11 19.56 7.92
C LEU A 221 -0.89 18.85 8.50
N THR A 222 0.32 19.27 8.13
CA THR A 222 1.59 18.76 8.71
C THR A 222 1.60 18.95 10.21
N ASP A 223 1.29 20.16 10.69
CA ASP A 223 1.27 20.48 12.12
C ASP A 223 0.18 19.67 12.84
N SER A 224 -1.01 19.55 12.24
CA SER A 224 -2.08 18.72 12.80
C SER A 224 -1.72 17.24 12.87
N ILE A 225 -0.95 16.70 11.92
CA ILE A 225 -0.49 15.31 11.94
C ILE A 225 0.60 15.15 13.00
N LYS A 226 1.59 16.07 13.05
CA LYS A 226 2.67 16.04 14.05
C LYS A 226 2.08 16.00 15.47
N ASP A 227 1.20 16.93 15.78
CA ASP A 227 0.58 17.08 17.11
C ASP A 227 -0.34 15.90 17.48
N SER A 228 -0.86 15.18 16.48
CA SER A 228 -1.68 13.98 16.72
C SER A 228 -0.87 12.72 16.97
N LEU A 229 0.38 12.68 16.51
CA LEU A 229 1.28 11.52 16.64
C LEU A 229 2.25 11.69 17.80
N LEU A 230 2.69 12.91 18.08
CA LEU A 230 3.78 13.22 18.98
C LEU A 230 3.38 14.28 20.01
N ASP A 231 4.04 14.24 21.17
CA ASP A 231 3.91 15.29 22.17
C ASP A 231 4.52 16.60 21.68
N LYS A 232 3.93 17.74 22.06
CA LYS A 232 4.41 19.09 21.66
C LYS A 232 5.86 19.41 22.05
N LYS A 233 6.45 18.63 22.96
CA LYS A 233 7.84 18.78 23.42
C LYS A 233 8.86 18.10 22.50
N GLU A 234 8.41 17.28 21.55
CA GLU A 234 9.27 16.56 20.63
C GLU A 234 9.98 17.50 19.64
N ALA A 235 11.15 17.09 19.17
CA ALA A 235 12.01 17.93 18.34
C ALA A 235 11.31 18.43 17.07
N GLU A 236 11.53 19.70 16.72
CA GLU A 236 10.93 20.35 15.55
C GLU A 236 11.30 19.66 14.21
N GLY A 237 12.43 18.95 14.20
CA GLY A 237 12.84 18.07 13.11
C GLY A 237 11.77 17.07 12.64
N HIS A 238 10.91 16.58 13.55
CA HIS A 238 9.81 15.68 13.19
C HIS A 238 8.78 16.35 12.28
N ARG A 239 8.57 17.67 12.39
CA ARG A 239 7.69 18.43 11.50
C ARG A 239 8.15 18.31 10.06
N PHE A 240 9.46 18.43 9.81
CA PHE A 240 10.03 18.26 8.48
C PHE A 240 9.77 16.85 7.95
N VAL A 241 9.97 15.81 8.76
CA VAL A 241 9.70 14.42 8.34
C VAL A 241 8.25 14.24 7.87
N VAL A 242 7.29 14.77 8.64
CA VAL A 242 5.87 14.73 8.27
C VAL A 242 5.62 15.51 7.00
N TYR A 243 6.16 16.73 6.89
CA TYR A 243 5.99 17.59 5.71
C TYR A 243 6.48 16.91 4.44
N TYR A 244 7.68 16.36 4.44
CA TYR A 244 8.26 15.65 3.29
C TYR A 244 7.41 14.44 2.87
N ALA A 245 7.02 13.61 3.84
CA ALA A 245 6.20 12.43 3.56
C ALA A 245 4.82 12.83 3.00
N LEU A 246 4.23 13.91 3.52
CA LEU A 246 2.95 14.42 3.08
C LEU A 246 3.03 15.02 1.67
N VAL A 247 4.03 15.86 1.37
CA VAL A 247 4.25 16.43 0.04
C VAL A 247 4.46 15.33 -1.00
N ARG A 248 5.31 14.34 -0.72
CA ARG A 248 5.51 13.20 -1.62
C ARG A 248 4.22 12.45 -1.90
N TYR A 249 3.43 12.17 -0.85
CA TYR A 249 2.15 11.49 -0.98
C TYR A 249 1.15 12.29 -1.82
N LEU A 250 0.93 13.57 -1.48
CA LEU A 250 -0.06 14.43 -2.15
C LEU A 250 0.27 14.66 -3.62
N PHE A 251 1.53 14.99 -3.94
CA PHE A 251 1.95 15.17 -5.34
C PHE A 251 1.90 13.85 -6.12
N SER A 252 2.13 12.70 -5.48
CA SER A 252 1.95 11.41 -6.15
C SER A 252 0.49 11.12 -6.45
N GLN A 253 -0.45 11.49 -5.54
CA GLN A 253 -1.89 11.36 -5.82
C GLN A 253 -2.32 12.33 -6.92
N ALA A 254 -1.93 13.60 -6.84
CA ALA A 254 -2.25 14.60 -7.87
C ALA A 254 -1.68 14.22 -9.24
N TYR A 255 -0.47 13.64 -9.29
CA TYR A 255 0.12 13.18 -10.55
C TYR A 255 -0.64 12.01 -11.18
N ILE A 256 -1.27 11.14 -10.39
CA ILE A 256 -2.13 10.06 -10.89
C ILE A 256 -3.40 10.64 -11.52
N GLU A 257 -3.98 11.69 -10.93
CA GLU A 257 -5.15 12.36 -11.47
C GLU A 257 -4.83 13.20 -12.71
N ARG A 258 -3.73 13.95 -12.66
CA ARG A 258 -3.25 14.80 -13.76
C ARG A 258 -1.72 14.76 -13.84
N PRO A 259 -1.14 14.14 -14.88
CA PRO A 259 0.31 13.99 -14.99
C PRO A 259 0.99 15.29 -15.47
N ILE A 260 0.98 16.34 -14.65
CA ILE A 260 1.47 17.70 -14.98
C ILE A 260 2.90 17.70 -15.56
N LEU A 261 3.79 16.83 -15.05
CA LEU A 261 5.17 16.71 -15.53
C LEU A 261 5.33 16.00 -16.89
N ALA A 262 4.22 15.54 -17.49
CA ALA A 262 4.17 14.94 -18.82
C ALA A 262 3.41 15.79 -19.85
N ALA A 263 2.76 16.90 -19.45
CA ALA A 263 1.85 17.66 -20.30
C ALA A 263 2.51 18.32 -21.53
N ASN A 264 3.78 18.72 -21.46
CA ASN A 264 4.45 19.48 -22.53
C ASN A 264 5.29 18.56 -23.45
N GLY A 265 4.69 17.49 -23.98
CA GLY A 265 5.40 16.47 -24.77
C GLY A 265 6.19 17.03 -25.95
N LYS A 266 5.53 17.84 -26.79
CA LYS A 266 6.15 18.48 -27.97
C LYS A 266 7.32 19.39 -27.63
N ALA A 267 7.15 20.27 -26.63
CA ALA A 267 8.21 21.17 -26.18
C ALA A 267 9.41 20.42 -25.63
N ASN A 268 9.18 19.35 -24.85
CA ASN A 268 10.23 18.48 -24.36
C ASN A 268 11.01 17.80 -25.50
N LEU A 269 10.33 17.29 -26.53
CA LEU A 269 11.00 16.71 -27.70
C LEU A 269 11.88 17.73 -28.42
N LEU A 270 11.34 18.91 -28.71
CA LEU A 270 12.10 19.99 -29.34
C LEU A 270 13.31 20.42 -28.50
N PHE A 271 13.16 20.49 -27.18
CA PHE A 271 14.29 20.75 -26.28
C PHE A 271 15.39 19.70 -26.39
N LEU A 272 15.02 18.41 -26.44
CA LEU A 272 15.97 17.31 -26.61
C LEU A 272 16.71 17.40 -27.96
N GLU A 273 16.02 17.76 -29.05
CA GLU A 273 16.64 18.00 -30.35
C GLU A 273 17.66 19.15 -30.29
N LYS A 274 17.32 20.28 -29.67
CA LYS A 274 18.24 21.40 -29.45
C LYS A 274 19.46 20.96 -28.63
N CYS A 275 19.27 20.12 -27.62
CA CYS A 275 20.36 19.55 -26.83
C CYS A 275 21.28 18.65 -27.67
N GLN A 276 20.73 17.82 -28.56
CA GLN A 276 21.53 16.99 -29.48
C GLN A 276 22.38 17.82 -30.43
N ILE A 277 21.86 18.96 -30.91
CA ILE A 277 22.63 19.92 -31.70
C ILE A 277 23.77 20.50 -30.84
N PHE A 278 23.47 20.94 -29.62
CA PHE A 278 24.45 21.50 -28.70
C PHE A 278 25.58 20.52 -28.34
N GLN A 279 25.28 19.23 -28.21
CA GLN A 279 26.28 18.20 -27.90
C GLN A 279 27.41 18.08 -28.94
N LYS A 280 27.18 18.56 -30.17
CA LYS A 280 28.18 18.60 -31.25
C LYS A 280 29.12 19.82 -31.17
N ALA A 281 28.85 20.77 -30.27
CA ALA A 281 29.70 21.94 -30.07
C ALA A 281 31.08 21.56 -29.53
N THR A 282 32.05 22.48 -29.69
CA THR A 282 33.40 22.34 -29.16
C THR A 282 33.60 23.22 -27.93
N VAL A 283 34.59 22.89 -27.10
CA VAL A 283 34.95 23.70 -25.91
C VAL A 283 35.26 25.15 -26.31
N GLY A 284 35.88 25.36 -27.47
CA GLY A 284 36.26 26.67 -27.99
C GLY A 284 35.07 27.57 -28.34
N SER A 285 33.93 26.99 -28.76
CA SER A 285 32.71 27.76 -29.09
C SER A 285 31.94 28.23 -27.86
N LEU A 286 32.33 27.81 -26.65
CA LEU A 286 31.66 28.17 -25.41
C LEU A 286 32.34 29.34 -24.71
N ALA A 287 31.52 30.16 -24.04
CA ALA A 287 31.96 31.23 -23.14
C ALA A 287 32.46 30.68 -21.78
N LEU A 288 33.36 29.70 -21.81
CA LEU A 288 33.91 29.08 -20.60
C LEU A 288 34.94 29.98 -19.91
N PRO A 289 35.06 29.88 -18.58
CA PRO A 289 36.10 30.56 -17.82
C PRO A 289 37.50 30.12 -18.25
N ALA A 290 38.47 31.03 -18.15
CA ALA A 290 39.86 30.75 -18.53
C ALA A 290 40.47 29.59 -17.73
N SER A 291 40.08 29.41 -16.45
CA SER A 291 40.50 28.29 -15.60
C SER A 291 40.12 26.93 -16.18
N ILE A 292 38.96 26.84 -16.83
CA ILE A 292 38.43 25.60 -17.42
C ILE A 292 38.97 25.40 -18.84
N LYS A 293 39.11 26.49 -19.61
CA LYS A 293 39.73 26.43 -20.95
C LYS A 293 41.18 25.95 -20.91
N LYS A 294 41.92 26.21 -19.81
CA LYS A 294 43.31 25.73 -19.64
C LYS A 294 43.42 24.20 -19.58
N THR A 295 42.39 23.51 -19.11
CA THR A 295 42.42 22.05 -18.91
C THR A 295 41.72 21.27 -20.02
N CYS A 296 41.04 21.96 -20.94
CA CYS A 296 40.26 21.35 -22.02
C CYS A 296 40.69 21.91 -23.39
N PRO A 297 41.17 21.09 -24.34
CA PRO A 297 41.54 21.56 -25.68
C PRO A 297 40.36 22.23 -26.39
N ALA A 298 40.59 23.37 -27.06
CA ALA A 298 39.53 24.16 -27.70
C ALA A 298 38.72 23.37 -28.75
N ASN A 299 39.36 22.46 -29.48
CA ASN A 299 38.72 21.63 -30.50
C ASN A 299 38.08 20.35 -29.94
N ALA A 300 38.20 20.08 -28.63
CA ALA A 300 37.59 18.92 -28.03
C ALA A 300 36.05 19.07 -27.97
N PRO A 301 35.28 17.97 -28.06
CA PRO A 301 33.83 18.01 -27.86
C PRO A 301 33.48 18.50 -26.46
N VAL A 302 32.39 19.28 -26.32
CA VAL A 302 31.96 19.83 -25.03
C VAL A 302 31.76 18.76 -23.94
N ARG A 303 31.41 17.54 -24.32
CA ARG A 303 31.28 16.40 -23.39
C ARG A 303 32.56 16.10 -22.59
N THR A 304 33.74 16.45 -23.10
CA THR A 304 35.02 16.18 -22.40
C THR A 304 35.22 17.04 -21.15
N ILE A 305 34.40 18.09 -20.96
CA ILE A 305 34.43 18.95 -19.77
C ILE A 305 34.05 18.17 -18.50
N PHE A 306 33.19 17.15 -18.63
CA PHE A 306 32.64 16.39 -17.51
C PHE A 306 33.09 14.94 -17.51
N ARG A 307 33.34 14.38 -16.31
CA ARG A 307 33.53 12.93 -16.12
C ARG A 307 32.20 12.22 -15.95
N GLU A 308 32.17 10.90 -16.15
CA GLU A 308 30.96 10.07 -16.11
C GLU A 308 30.05 10.28 -14.87
N PRO A 309 30.56 10.42 -13.62
CA PRO A 309 29.69 10.66 -12.46
C PRO A 309 28.89 11.96 -12.54
N HIS A 310 29.46 13.00 -13.15
CA HIS A 310 28.82 14.31 -13.33
C HIS A 310 27.74 14.23 -14.39
N MET A 311 28.01 13.50 -15.48
CA MET A 311 27.03 13.26 -16.54
C MET A 311 25.77 12.64 -15.93
N LYS A 312 25.91 11.71 -14.97
CA LYS A 312 24.78 11.05 -14.32
C LYS A 312 24.08 11.87 -13.21
N ALA A 313 24.50 13.11 -12.95
CA ALA A 313 24.03 13.87 -11.79
C ALA A 313 22.54 14.27 -11.89
N LEU A 314 22.05 14.53 -13.11
CA LEU A 314 20.64 14.85 -13.38
C LEU A 314 19.79 13.62 -13.68
N ASN A 315 20.39 12.41 -13.66
CA ASN A 315 19.64 11.18 -13.89
C ASN A 315 18.52 11.03 -12.85
N ALA A 316 17.43 10.45 -13.32
CA ALA A 316 16.22 10.14 -12.58
C ALA A 316 15.37 11.33 -12.13
N ILE A 317 15.76 12.58 -12.43
CA ILE A 317 14.87 13.73 -12.17
C ILE A 317 13.53 13.57 -12.89
N SER A 318 13.54 12.98 -14.09
CA SER A 318 12.35 12.73 -14.90
C SER A 318 11.32 11.78 -14.25
N PHE A 319 11.71 11.02 -13.22
CA PHE A 319 10.82 10.09 -12.51
C PHE A 319 10.34 10.65 -11.16
N LEU A 320 10.75 11.86 -10.81
CA LEU A 320 10.33 12.51 -9.56
C LEU A 320 9.06 13.32 -9.83
N THR A 321 8.08 13.19 -8.94
CA THR A 321 6.75 13.80 -9.09
C THR A 321 6.51 15.01 -8.18
N ASN A 322 7.43 15.31 -7.27
CA ASN A 322 7.28 16.37 -6.28
C ASN A 322 8.39 17.41 -6.36
N PRO A 323 8.11 18.69 -6.07
CA PRO A 323 9.04 19.79 -6.33
C PRO A 323 10.28 19.72 -5.44
N ILE A 324 10.16 19.22 -4.21
CA ILE A 324 11.27 19.21 -3.25
C ILE A 324 12.34 18.19 -3.65
N ASP A 325 11.94 16.98 -4.03
CA ASP A 325 12.87 15.94 -4.47
C ASP A 325 13.56 16.32 -5.80
N ILE A 326 12.85 17.02 -6.69
CA ILE A 326 13.44 17.60 -7.90
C ILE A 326 14.49 18.64 -7.52
N MET A 327 14.16 19.62 -6.67
CA MET A 327 15.08 20.68 -6.26
C MET A 327 16.32 20.16 -5.51
N ILE A 328 16.19 19.18 -4.62
CA ILE A 328 17.35 18.59 -3.93
C ILE A 328 18.27 17.87 -4.92
N ARG A 329 17.71 17.19 -5.94
CA ARG A 329 18.50 16.48 -6.95
C ARG A 329 19.30 17.47 -7.81
N ILE A 330 18.67 18.57 -8.22
CA ILE A 330 19.30 19.68 -8.93
C ILE A 330 20.40 20.32 -8.06
N ASN A 331 20.13 20.61 -6.78
CA ASN A 331 21.11 21.18 -5.86
C ASN A 331 22.32 20.27 -5.65
N ARG A 332 22.11 18.95 -5.52
CA ARG A 332 23.20 17.99 -5.42
C ARG A 332 24.04 17.93 -6.69
N ALA A 333 23.43 18.06 -7.87
CA ALA A 333 24.16 18.18 -9.13
C ALA A 333 25.00 19.47 -9.17
N ARG A 334 24.46 20.61 -8.73
CA ARG A 334 25.22 21.87 -8.62
C ARG A 334 26.42 21.73 -7.67
N ILE A 335 26.21 21.18 -6.47
CA ILE A 335 27.29 20.94 -5.49
C ILE A 335 28.39 20.05 -6.09
N LEU A 336 28.01 19.03 -6.87
CA LEU A 336 28.97 18.15 -7.54
C LEU A 336 29.83 18.93 -8.55
N ILE A 337 29.24 19.84 -9.35
CA ILE A 337 30.00 20.72 -10.25
C ILE A 337 30.95 21.62 -9.47
N THR A 338 30.46 22.31 -8.43
CA THR A 338 31.29 23.23 -7.62
C THR A 338 32.48 22.52 -7.02
N LYS A 339 32.29 21.30 -6.49
CA LYS A 339 33.37 20.47 -5.94
C LYS A 339 34.34 19.96 -7.00
N PHE A 340 33.89 19.71 -8.22
CA PHE A 340 34.74 19.16 -9.27
C PHE A 340 35.71 20.19 -9.83
N PHE A 341 35.25 21.42 -10.03
CA PHE A 341 36.07 22.44 -10.67
C PHE A 341 36.89 23.30 -9.70
N ASN A 342 36.58 23.30 -8.39
CA ASN A 342 37.23 24.07 -7.30
C ASN A 342 37.31 25.60 -7.57
N ASP A 343 36.93 26.42 -6.59
CA ASP A 343 37.06 27.89 -6.66
C ASP A 343 36.43 28.56 -7.91
N VAL A 344 35.40 27.93 -8.48
CA VAL A 344 34.66 28.48 -9.62
C VAL A 344 33.65 29.51 -9.12
N ALA A 345 33.67 30.70 -9.72
CA ALA A 345 32.71 31.75 -9.41
C ALA A 345 31.28 31.29 -9.73
N GLU A 346 30.29 31.78 -8.99
CA GLU A 346 28.91 31.32 -9.13
C GLU A 346 28.33 31.52 -10.55
N LYS A 347 28.69 32.64 -11.20
CA LYS A 347 28.34 32.90 -12.62
C LYS A 347 28.84 31.81 -13.56
N ASP A 348 30.00 31.26 -13.27
CA ASP A 348 30.66 30.24 -14.08
C ASP A 348 30.06 28.85 -13.80
N VAL A 349 29.63 28.61 -12.54
CA VAL A 349 28.82 27.43 -12.18
C VAL A 349 27.53 27.39 -12.98
N LYS A 350 26.85 28.53 -13.19
CA LYS A 350 25.63 28.60 -14.01
C LYS A 350 25.88 28.15 -15.46
N ILE A 351 26.99 28.58 -16.06
CA ILE A 351 27.38 28.18 -17.42
C ILE A 351 27.63 26.67 -17.47
N LEU A 352 28.42 26.14 -16.53
CA LEU A 352 28.70 24.71 -16.44
C LEU A 352 27.45 23.88 -16.21
N PHE A 353 26.54 24.35 -15.36
CA PHE A 353 25.27 23.68 -15.08
C PHE A 353 24.38 23.64 -16.32
N THR A 354 24.34 24.72 -17.10
CA THR A 354 23.60 24.76 -18.39
C THR A 354 24.19 23.78 -19.40
N ILE A 355 25.52 23.71 -19.49
CA ILE A 355 26.20 22.72 -20.34
C ILE A 355 25.84 21.30 -19.88
N LEU A 356 25.84 21.04 -18.57
CA LEU A 356 25.48 19.73 -18.05
C LEU A 356 24.04 19.34 -18.42
N ILE A 357 23.09 20.28 -18.34
CA ILE A 357 21.70 20.06 -18.77
C ILE A 357 21.67 19.70 -20.26
N ALA A 358 22.37 20.44 -21.13
CA ALA A 358 22.38 20.14 -22.57
C ALA A 358 23.04 18.79 -22.91
N LEU A 359 24.06 18.40 -22.14
CA LEU A 359 24.79 17.15 -22.35
C LEU A 359 24.03 15.91 -21.85
N ASN A 360 23.19 16.05 -20.83
CA ASN A 360 22.35 14.97 -20.33
C ASN A 360 21.01 15.50 -19.80
N PRO A 361 20.12 15.93 -20.71
CA PRO A 361 18.85 16.55 -20.33
C PRO A 361 17.89 15.51 -19.73
N PRO A 362 17.14 15.87 -18.67
CA PRO A 362 15.94 15.11 -18.30
C PRO A 362 14.98 15.03 -19.50
N LEU A 363 14.29 13.89 -19.66
CA LEU A 363 13.37 13.68 -20.79
C LEU A 363 12.22 14.69 -20.83
N ASN A 364 11.82 15.19 -19.67
CA ASN A 364 10.75 16.16 -19.48
C ASN A 364 11.26 17.49 -18.92
N ALA A 365 12.43 17.95 -19.37
CA ALA A 365 13.11 19.13 -18.83
C ALA A 365 12.26 20.42 -18.86
N ILE A 366 11.48 20.65 -19.93
CA ILE A 366 10.58 21.81 -20.05
C ILE A 366 9.48 21.73 -19.00
N SER A 367 8.80 20.58 -18.92
CA SER A 367 7.75 20.38 -17.91
C SER A 367 8.30 20.55 -16.49
N ILE A 368 9.51 20.07 -16.20
CA ILE A 368 10.17 20.29 -14.91
C ILE A 368 10.44 21.77 -14.66
N ALA A 369 10.93 22.52 -15.66
CA ALA A 369 11.22 23.94 -15.50
C ALA A 369 9.96 24.74 -15.16
N LEU A 370 8.88 24.55 -15.94
CA LEU A 370 7.58 25.20 -15.70
C LEU A 370 6.99 24.79 -14.33
N PHE A 371 7.10 23.50 -14.00
CA PHE A 371 6.66 22.99 -12.69
C PHE A 371 7.40 23.62 -11.53
N LEU A 372 8.72 23.82 -11.65
CA LEU A 372 9.53 24.47 -10.63
C LEU A 372 9.36 25.99 -10.60
N GLN A 373 9.04 26.66 -11.71
CA GLN A 373 8.65 28.07 -11.67
C GLN A 373 7.39 28.25 -10.81
N LYS A 374 6.43 27.33 -10.95
CA LYS A 374 5.17 27.39 -10.21
C LYS A 374 5.27 26.90 -8.76
N TRP A 375 5.90 25.75 -8.52
CA TRP A 375 5.95 25.07 -7.21
C TRP A 375 7.27 25.24 -6.46
N GLY A 376 8.22 26.01 -7.02
CA GLY A 376 9.57 26.16 -6.47
C GLY A 376 9.66 26.88 -5.12
N ASP A 377 8.59 27.54 -4.69
CA ASP A 377 8.54 28.18 -3.37
C ASP A 377 8.38 27.19 -2.20
N MET A 378 8.15 25.91 -2.49
CA MET A 378 8.29 24.83 -1.51
C MET A 378 9.76 24.51 -1.15
N LYS A 379 10.70 25.37 -1.55
CA LYS A 379 12.13 25.28 -1.22
C LYS A 379 12.36 25.25 0.28
N MET A 380 13.27 24.38 0.71
CA MET A 380 13.57 24.19 2.14
C MET A 380 14.76 25.01 2.61
N ASN A 381 15.57 25.51 1.68
CA ASN A 381 16.69 26.40 1.95
C ASN A 381 17.04 27.23 0.70
N ASN A 382 17.86 28.28 0.90
CA ASN A 382 18.26 29.19 -0.19
C ASN A 382 19.10 28.50 -1.28
N MET A 383 19.84 27.44 -0.94
CA MET A 383 20.67 26.71 -1.90
C MET A 383 19.82 25.94 -2.92
N MET A 384 18.69 25.39 -2.50
CA MET A 384 17.68 24.82 -3.39
C MET A 384 17.11 25.88 -4.33
N ALA A 385 16.82 27.09 -3.81
CA ALA A 385 16.32 28.22 -4.60
C ALA A 385 17.28 28.57 -5.74
N ILE A 386 18.54 28.81 -5.40
CA ILE A 386 19.61 29.14 -6.37
C ILE A 386 19.75 28.04 -7.41
N SER A 387 19.76 26.78 -6.97
CA SER A 387 19.93 25.63 -7.88
C SER A 387 18.74 25.47 -8.83
N LYS A 388 17.51 25.68 -8.32
CA LYS A 388 16.27 25.70 -9.09
C LYS A 388 16.31 26.81 -10.15
N ASP A 389 16.66 28.03 -9.77
CA ASP A 389 16.74 29.17 -10.69
C ASP A 389 17.82 28.94 -11.76
N MET A 390 18.95 28.30 -11.41
CA MET A 390 19.98 27.90 -12.38
C MET A 390 19.47 26.84 -13.37
N PHE A 391 18.69 25.86 -12.90
CA PHE A 391 18.09 24.86 -13.78
C PHE A 391 17.10 25.49 -14.75
N VAL A 392 16.14 26.26 -14.23
CA VAL A 392 15.13 26.95 -15.03
C VAL A 392 15.82 27.84 -16.07
N ALA A 393 16.74 28.72 -15.67
CA ALA A 393 17.45 29.58 -16.60
C ALA A 393 18.28 28.81 -17.64
N GLY A 394 18.85 27.65 -17.27
CA GLY A 394 19.58 26.80 -18.20
C GLY A 394 18.67 26.17 -19.26
N VAL A 395 17.49 25.69 -18.85
CA VAL A 395 16.47 25.18 -19.76
C VAL A 395 15.93 26.30 -20.66
N GLN A 396 15.60 27.46 -20.09
CA GLN A 396 15.14 28.63 -20.84
C GLN A 396 16.19 29.09 -21.87
N LEU A 397 17.48 29.08 -21.54
CA LEU A 397 18.54 29.48 -22.47
C LEU A 397 18.65 28.56 -23.69
N ILE A 398 18.47 27.25 -23.50
CA ILE A 398 18.56 26.26 -24.58
C ILE A 398 17.28 26.26 -25.43
N TYR A 399 16.11 26.35 -24.78
CA TYR A 399 14.82 26.29 -25.46
C TYR A 399 14.39 27.62 -26.06
N GLN A 400 14.73 28.74 -25.41
CA GLN A 400 14.06 30.05 -25.53
C GLN A 400 12.62 29.99 -25.00
N LEU A 401 12.46 29.55 -23.76
CA LEU A 401 11.16 29.59 -23.06
C LEU A 401 10.82 31.05 -22.74
N ASP A 402 9.60 31.47 -23.05
CA ASP A 402 9.05 32.76 -22.68
C ASP A 402 8.28 32.64 -21.35
N ASP A 403 8.21 33.74 -20.59
CA ASP A 403 7.55 33.74 -19.27
C ASP A 403 6.00 33.56 -19.36
N GLU A 404 5.44 33.60 -20.58
CA GLU A 404 4.02 33.38 -20.89
C GLU A 404 3.70 31.92 -21.26
N ASP A 405 4.70 31.03 -21.33
CA ASP A 405 4.48 29.62 -21.65
C ASP A 405 3.72 28.91 -20.51
N GLU A 406 2.41 28.70 -20.69
CA GLU A 406 1.59 27.89 -19.79
C GLU A 406 1.59 26.40 -20.18
N TYR A 407 1.02 25.55 -19.33
CA TYR A 407 0.80 24.15 -19.70
C TYR A 407 -0.22 24.10 -20.84
N GLU A 408 0.24 23.84 -22.06
CA GLU A 408 -0.65 23.48 -23.15
C GLU A 408 -1.25 22.11 -22.81
N GLU A 409 -2.55 22.07 -22.52
CA GLU A 409 -3.29 20.81 -22.58
C GLU A 409 -3.22 20.37 -24.04
N GLU A 410 -2.56 19.24 -24.32
CA GLU A 410 -2.85 18.52 -25.56
C GLU A 410 -4.35 18.21 -25.47
N GLU A 411 -5.17 18.98 -26.18
CA GLU A 411 -6.57 18.61 -26.41
C GLU A 411 -6.51 17.18 -26.91
N ASP A 412 -7.05 16.24 -26.12
CA ASP A 412 -7.27 14.88 -26.55
C ASP A 412 -8.16 14.98 -27.80
N GLU A 413 -7.55 14.98 -28.99
CA GLU A 413 -8.19 14.63 -30.25
C GLU A 413 -8.60 13.15 -30.17
N ASN A 414 -9.54 12.85 -29.28
CA ASN A 414 -10.34 11.65 -29.24
C ASN A 414 -11.82 12.07 -29.11
N GLU A 415 -12.24 12.97 -30.00
CA GLU A 415 -13.59 12.93 -30.54
C GLU A 415 -13.59 11.93 -31.71
N GLU A 416 -13.87 10.66 -31.40
CA GLU A 416 -14.88 9.79 -32.06
C GLU A 416 -14.91 8.38 -31.46
#